data_AF-A0A7C5KTF4-F1
#
_entry.id   AF-A0A7C5KTF4-F1
#
_cell.length_a   1.000
_cell.length_b   1.000
_cell.length_c   1.000
_cell.angle_alpha   90.00
_cell.angle_beta   90.00
_cell.angle_gamma   90.00
#
_symmetry.space_group_name_H-M   'P 1'
#
loop_
_entity.id
_entity.type
_entity.pdbx_description
1 polymer ?
#
loop_
_entity_poly.entity_id
_entity_poly.type
_entity_poly.pdbx_seq_one_letter_code
_entity_poly.pdbx_strand_id
1 'polypeptide(L)'
;MKASDFDFELPEELIAQQPLPERRASRLLLLDPLSGSRQDAHFAEIGDYLEPGDLLVFNNTRVFPARLFGRKHSGGKVELLVERLLGDRRVLAHLRASKSPKPGTPMTLEGGIECVMSERDGDLFLLDLADDQSGSWLELLQRHGHMPL
;
A
#
# COMPACT_ATOMS: atom_id res chain seq x y z
N MET A 1 9.45 12.32 22.63
CA MET A 1 10.23 13.00 21.58
C MET A 1 9.31 13.95 20.87
N LYS A 2 9.76 15.19 20.64
CA LYS A 2 9.04 16.21 19.88
C LYS A 2 9.60 16.22 18.45
N ALA A 3 8.80 16.69 17.48
CA ALA A 3 9.26 16.82 16.10
C ALA A 3 10.53 17.70 16.00
N SER A 4 10.64 18.72 16.86
CA SER A 4 11.80 19.61 16.96
C SER A 4 13.12 18.91 17.32
N ASP A 5 13.07 17.72 17.92
CA ASP A 5 14.28 16.97 18.29
C ASP A 5 15.01 16.43 17.04
N PHE A 6 14.40 16.54 15.86
CA PHE A 6 14.92 16.08 14.56
C PHE A 6 15.07 17.22 13.54
N ASP A 7 14.98 18.47 13.99
CA ASP A 7 15.15 19.64 13.13
C ASP A 7 16.63 19.86 12.79
N PHE A 8 16.93 20.20 11.54
CA PHE A 8 18.28 20.49 11.07
C PHE A 8 18.26 21.50 9.92
N GLU A 9 19.34 22.26 9.76
CA GLU A 9 19.49 23.18 8.64
C GLU A 9 19.67 22.40 7.33
N LEU A 10 18.71 22.52 6.42
CA LEU A 10 18.76 21.94 5.08
C LEU A 10 18.55 23.04 4.03
N PRO A 11 19.63 23.59 3.48
CA PRO A 11 19.54 24.53 2.36
C PRO A 11 18.80 23.90 1.17
N GLU A 12 17.88 24.66 0.55
CA GLU A 12 17.02 24.16 -0.53
C GLU A 12 17.84 23.68 -1.75
N GLU A 13 18.98 24.30 -2.01
CA GLU A 13 19.90 23.94 -3.10
C GLU A 13 20.53 22.56 -2.93
N LEU A 14 20.53 22.00 -1.73
CA LEU A 14 21.00 20.63 -1.45
C LEU A 14 19.91 19.58 -1.66
N ILE A 15 18.66 19.98 -1.90
CA ILE A 15 17.55 19.08 -2.22
C ILE A 15 17.55 18.80 -3.72
N ALA A 16 17.89 17.57 -4.09
CA ALA A 16 17.88 17.13 -5.47
C ALA A 16 16.47 17.23 -6.08
N GLN A 17 16.30 18.13 -7.06
CA GLN A 17 15.03 18.34 -7.76
C GLN A 17 14.74 17.24 -8.79
N GLN A 18 15.79 16.59 -9.29
CA GLN A 18 15.73 15.47 -10.21
C GLN A 18 16.82 14.46 -9.84
N PRO A 19 16.60 13.16 -10.08
CA PRO A 19 17.64 12.16 -9.91
C PRO A 19 18.78 12.41 -10.92
N LEU A 20 19.97 11.92 -10.59
CA LEU A 20 21.08 11.90 -11.55
C LEU A 20 20.71 11.06 -12.79
N PRO A 21 21.18 11.44 -14.00
CA PRO A 21 20.97 10.66 -15.23
C PRO A 21 21.47 9.22 -15.09
N GLU A 22 22.63 9.06 -14.45
CA GLU A 22 23.15 7.76 -14.05
C GLU A 22 22.94 7.58 -12.54
N ARG A 23 21.98 6.73 -12.16
CA ARG A 23 21.62 6.52 -10.75
C ARG A 23 22.79 6.04 -9.90
N ARG A 24 23.68 5.21 -10.45
CA ARG A 24 24.84 4.65 -9.74
C ARG A 24 25.91 5.69 -9.40
N ALA A 25 25.86 6.87 -10.02
CA ALA A 25 26.81 7.95 -9.78
C ALA A 25 26.49 8.76 -8.50
N SER A 26 25.41 8.44 -7.77
CA SER A 26 25.08 9.13 -6.52
C SER A 26 26.15 8.91 -5.45
N ARG A 27 26.29 9.89 -4.54
CA ARG A 27 27.07 9.74 -3.31
C ARG A 27 26.44 8.71 -2.38
N LEU A 28 27.27 8.08 -1.56
CA LEU A 28 26.91 7.15 -0.50
C LEU A 28 27.57 7.64 0.79
N LEU A 29 26.79 7.88 1.84
CA LEU A 29 27.32 8.18 3.17
C LEU A 29 27.40 6.87 3.96
N LEU A 30 28.60 6.47 4.34
CA LEU A 30 28.83 5.39 5.28
C LEU A 30 28.81 5.98 6.70
N LEU A 31 27.97 5.43 7.55
CA LEU A 31 27.84 5.82 8.94
C LEU A 31 27.98 4.59 9.82
N ASP A 32 29.01 4.57 10.66
CA ASP A 32 29.12 3.58 11.73
C ASP A 32 28.25 4.03 12.92
N PRO A 33 27.20 3.28 13.29
CA PRO A 33 26.29 3.66 14.37
C PRO A 33 26.93 3.56 15.77
N LEU A 34 28.03 2.82 15.94
CA LEU A 34 28.70 2.63 17.22
C LEU A 34 29.75 3.73 17.46
N SER A 35 30.60 3.98 16.48
CA SER A 35 31.64 5.01 16.60
C SER A 35 31.16 6.40 16.21
N GLY A 36 30.06 6.51 15.46
CA GLY A 36 29.60 7.75 14.86
C GLY A 36 30.48 8.24 13.70
N SER A 37 31.45 7.42 13.26
CA SER A 37 32.34 7.77 12.15
C SER A 37 31.57 7.86 10.84
N ARG A 38 32.01 8.78 9.99
CA ARG A 38 31.36 9.13 8.73
C ARG A 38 32.40 9.09 7.62
N GLN A 39 32.03 8.49 6.50
CA GLN A 39 32.86 8.45 5.31
C GLN A 39 32.00 8.70 4.08
N ASP A 40 32.46 9.60 3.22
CA ASP A 40 31.90 9.79 1.88
C ASP A 40 32.45 8.72 0.93
N ALA A 41 31.55 8.09 0.19
CA ALA A 41 31.81 7.11 -0.86
C ALA A 41 30.87 7.34 -2.05
N HIS A 42 30.95 6.48 -3.07
CA HIS A 42 30.04 6.44 -4.21
C HIS A 42 29.16 5.20 -4.18
N PHE A 43 27.91 5.32 -4.62
CA PHE A 43 26.97 4.19 -4.62
C PHE A 43 27.44 3.05 -5.54
N ALA A 44 28.26 3.35 -6.54
CA ALA A 44 28.91 2.34 -7.38
C ALA A 44 29.79 1.35 -6.58
N GLU A 45 30.30 1.77 -5.42
CA GLU A 45 31.20 1.04 -4.52
C GLU A 45 30.44 0.25 -3.44
N ILE A 46 29.10 0.27 -3.42
CA ILE A 46 28.31 -0.39 -2.36
C ILE A 46 28.64 -1.88 -2.19
N GLY A 47 29.04 -2.56 -3.27
CA GLY A 47 29.43 -3.96 -3.23
C GLY A 47 30.69 -4.24 -2.40
N ASP A 48 31.57 -3.25 -2.23
CA ASP A 48 32.81 -3.37 -1.45
C ASP A 48 32.53 -3.38 0.06
N TYR A 49 31.31 -3.04 0.47
CA TYR A 49 30.85 -2.98 1.86
C TYR A 49 29.89 -4.11 2.24
N LEU A 50 29.74 -5.12 1.38
CA LEU A 50 28.90 -6.28 1.62
C LEU A 50 29.77 -7.53 1.77
N GLU A 51 29.40 -8.40 2.70
CA GLU A 51 30.10 -9.66 2.95
C GLU A 51 29.32 -10.85 2.36
N PRO A 52 30.02 -11.94 1.99
CA PRO A 52 29.36 -13.19 1.63
C PRO A 52 28.43 -13.67 2.75
N GLY A 53 27.13 -13.74 2.46
CA GLY A 53 26.10 -14.12 3.42
C GLY A 53 25.11 -13.01 3.75
N ASP A 54 25.39 -11.77 3.36
CA ASP A 54 24.47 -10.64 3.55
C ASP A 54 23.18 -10.80 2.72
N LEU A 55 22.06 -10.37 3.32
CA LEU A 55 20.74 -10.34 2.67
C LEU A 55 20.34 -8.91 2.33
N LEU A 56 20.27 -8.61 1.05
CA LEU A 56 19.68 -7.37 0.56
C LEU A 56 18.16 -7.54 0.37
N VAL A 57 17.38 -6.87 1.21
CA VAL A 57 15.92 -6.86 1.10
C VAL A 57 15.49 -5.64 0.29
N PHE A 58 15.13 -5.87 -0.96
CA PHE A 58 14.59 -4.82 -1.83
C PHE A 58 13.08 -4.71 -1.65
N ASN A 59 12.60 -3.50 -1.41
CA ASN A 59 11.18 -3.22 -1.47
C ASN A 59 10.76 -3.12 -2.95
N ASN A 60 10.04 -4.13 -3.43
CA ASN A 60 9.42 -4.11 -4.74
C ASN A 60 7.93 -3.73 -4.58
N THR A 61 7.63 -2.44 -4.68
CA THR A 61 6.25 -1.94 -4.62
C THR A 61 5.47 -2.31 -5.89
N ARG A 62 4.74 -3.42 -5.84
CA ARG A 62 3.64 -3.66 -6.79
C ARG A 62 2.38 -3.06 -6.21
N VAL A 63 1.87 -2.02 -6.85
CA VAL A 63 0.56 -1.49 -6.45
C VAL A 63 -0.50 -2.49 -6.87
N PHE A 64 -1.16 -3.07 -5.88
CA PHE A 64 -2.28 -3.96 -6.08
C PHE A 64 -3.54 -3.12 -6.37
N PRO A 65 -4.35 -3.43 -7.40
CA PRO A 65 -5.58 -2.72 -7.74
C PRO A 65 -6.67 -2.98 -6.68
N ALA A 66 -6.47 -2.44 -5.49
CA ALA A 66 -7.26 -2.74 -4.30
C ALA A 66 -8.59 -1.97 -4.22
N ARG A 67 -8.85 -1.04 -5.16
CA ARG A 67 -10.01 -0.15 -5.11
C ARG A 67 -11.11 -0.61 -6.06
N LEU A 68 -12.34 -0.67 -5.58
CA LEU A 68 -13.54 -0.95 -6.38
C LEU A 68 -14.62 0.09 -6.11
N PHE A 69 -15.34 0.48 -7.15
CA PHE A 69 -16.56 1.27 -7.00
C PHE A 69 -17.79 0.37 -7.07
N GLY A 70 -18.91 0.84 -6.50
CA GLY A 70 -20.13 0.08 -6.50
C GLY A 70 -21.33 0.83 -5.97
N ARG A 71 -22.41 0.08 -5.72
CA ARG A 71 -23.64 0.60 -5.14
C ARG A 71 -24.23 -0.41 -4.16
N LYS A 72 -24.80 0.10 -3.08
CA LYS A 72 -25.77 -0.66 -2.28
C LYS A 72 -27.01 -0.92 -3.12
N HIS A 73 -27.73 -1.99 -2.84
CA HIS A 73 -29.03 -2.27 -3.46
C HIS A 73 -30.07 -1.15 -3.22
N SER A 74 -29.89 -0.36 -2.16
CA SER A 74 -30.66 0.87 -1.90
C SER A 74 -30.33 2.04 -2.85
N GLY A 75 -29.41 1.86 -3.81
CA GLY A 75 -29.01 2.85 -4.81
C GLY A 75 -27.82 3.75 -4.41
N GLY A 76 -27.45 3.77 -3.13
CA GLY A 76 -26.35 4.60 -2.62
C GLY A 76 -24.98 4.11 -3.10
N LYS A 77 -24.16 5.02 -3.64
CA LYS A 77 -22.78 4.73 -4.08
C LYS A 77 -21.90 4.28 -2.92
N VAL A 78 -20.98 3.37 -3.22
CA VAL A 78 -19.91 2.92 -2.31
C VAL A 78 -18.59 2.91 -3.06
N GLU A 79 -17.52 3.28 -2.37
CA GLU A 79 -16.14 3.09 -2.80
C GLU A 79 -15.47 2.19 -1.76
N LEU A 80 -14.85 1.13 -2.23
CA LEU A 80 -14.20 0.10 -1.45
C LEU A 80 -12.69 0.19 -1.69
N LEU A 81 -11.90 0.20 -0.62
CA LEU A 81 -10.46 0.04 -0.68
C LEU A 81 -10.06 -1.16 0.18
N VAL A 82 -9.68 -2.25 -0.48
CA VAL A 82 -9.28 -3.49 0.17
C VAL A 82 -7.93 -3.31 0.87
N GLU A 83 -7.90 -3.48 2.18
CA GLU A 83 -6.66 -3.47 2.96
C GLU A 83 -6.06 -4.87 3.01
N ARG A 84 -6.89 -5.90 3.21
CA ARG A 84 -6.44 -7.26 3.46
C ARG A 84 -7.39 -8.31 2.90
N LEU A 85 -6.82 -9.30 2.22
CA LEU A 85 -7.49 -10.54 1.86
C LEU A 85 -7.50 -11.50 3.06
N LEU A 86 -8.64 -12.06 3.41
CA LEU A 86 -8.81 -13.06 4.46
C LEU A 86 -9.23 -14.39 3.82
N GLY A 87 -8.30 -14.99 3.09
CA GLY A 87 -8.59 -16.10 2.17
C GLY A 87 -9.27 -15.62 0.90
N ASP A 88 -9.97 -16.52 0.21
CA ASP A 88 -10.46 -16.25 -1.14
C ASP A 88 -11.76 -15.45 -1.18
N ARG A 89 -12.58 -15.57 -0.13
CA ARG A 89 -13.99 -15.11 -0.16
C ARG A 89 -14.28 -13.91 0.73
N ARG A 90 -13.31 -13.49 1.53
CA ARG A 90 -13.47 -12.47 2.54
C ARG A 90 -12.38 -11.42 2.48
N VAL A 91 -12.73 -10.16 2.71
CA VAL A 91 -11.79 -9.04 2.74
C VAL A 91 -12.10 -8.08 3.88
N LEU A 92 -11.04 -7.49 4.44
CA LEU A 92 -11.14 -6.25 5.22
C LEU A 92 -10.86 -5.06 4.32
N ALA A 93 -11.72 -4.05 4.41
CA ALA A 93 -11.65 -2.90 3.54
C ALA A 93 -12.12 -1.62 4.22
N HIS A 94 -11.58 -0.49 3.79
CA HIS A 94 -12.19 0.81 4.03
C HIS A 94 -13.35 1.01 3.07
N LEU A 95 -14.47 1.52 3.59
CA LEU A 95 -15.67 1.74 2.81
C LEU A 95 -16.15 3.18 2.93
N ARG A 96 -16.15 3.90 1.81
CA ARG A 96 -16.67 5.26 1.71
C ARG A 96 -18.10 5.22 1.16
N ALA A 97 -19.05 5.67 1.97
CA ALA A 97 -20.45 5.80 1.59
C ALA A 97 -21.13 6.91 2.42
N SER A 98 -22.16 7.58 1.89
CA SER A 98 -22.89 8.63 2.63
C SER A 98 -23.53 8.11 3.92
N LYS A 99 -23.95 6.84 3.92
CA LYS A 99 -24.37 6.10 5.10
C LYS A 99 -23.68 4.74 5.04
N SER A 100 -22.84 4.45 6.03
CA SER A 100 -22.12 3.18 6.13
C SER A 100 -23.11 1.99 6.10
N PRO A 101 -22.80 0.93 5.35
CA PRO A 101 -23.62 -0.28 5.34
C PRO A 101 -23.60 -0.93 6.72
N LYS A 102 -24.74 -1.50 7.10
CA LYS A 102 -24.85 -2.35 8.30
C LYS A 102 -24.53 -3.81 7.92
N PRO A 103 -24.20 -4.67 8.90
CA PRO A 103 -24.23 -6.11 8.72
C PRO A 103 -25.47 -6.59 7.95
N GLY A 104 -25.28 -7.48 6.99
CA GLY A 104 -26.30 -7.99 6.07
C GLY A 104 -26.64 -7.08 4.88
N THR A 105 -25.97 -5.94 4.69
CA THR A 105 -26.26 -5.05 3.54
C THR A 105 -25.64 -5.61 2.26
N PRO A 106 -26.44 -5.95 1.23
CA PRO A 106 -25.91 -6.42 -0.05
C PRO A 106 -25.48 -5.24 -0.95
N MET A 107 -24.41 -5.44 -1.70
CA MET A 107 -23.79 -4.46 -2.56
C MET A 107 -23.30 -5.09 -3.85
N THR A 108 -23.45 -4.35 -4.96
CA THR A 108 -22.92 -4.71 -6.27
C THR A 108 -21.75 -3.79 -6.58
N LEU A 109 -20.57 -4.35 -6.77
CA LEU A 109 -19.36 -3.62 -7.19
C LEU A 109 -19.16 -3.73 -8.71
N GLU A 110 -18.19 -2.99 -9.24
CA GLU A 110 -17.75 -3.06 -10.63
C GLU A 110 -17.49 -4.51 -11.07
N GLY A 111 -17.80 -4.83 -12.33
CA GLY A 111 -17.74 -6.19 -12.84
C GLY A 111 -18.91 -7.09 -12.41
N GLY A 112 -19.91 -6.56 -11.70
CA GLY A 112 -21.05 -7.33 -11.22
C GLY A 112 -20.74 -8.18 -9.99
N ILE A 113 -19.70 -7.80 -9.24
CA ILE A 113 -19.30 -8.51 -8.03
C ILE A 113 -20.35 -8.26 -6.95
N GLU A 114 -21.04 -9.32 -6.55
CA GLU A 114 -21.99 -9.26 -5.44
C GLU A 114 -21.28 -9.59 -4.13
N CYS A 115 -21.43 -8.71 -3.14
CA CYS A 115 -20.89 -8.92 -1.81
C CYS A 115 -21.84 -8.42 -0.72
N VAL A 116 -21.64 -8.93 0.49
CA VAL A 116 -22.43 -8.57 1.66
C VAL A 116 -21.49 -8.02 2.73
N MET A 117 -21.90 -6.90 3.33
CA MET A 117 -21.25 -6.40 4.54
C MET A 117 -21.58 -7.32 5.71
N SER A 118 -20.58 -7.99 6.28
CA SER A 118 -20.78 -9.00 7.31
C SER A 118 -20.64 -8.42 8.70
N GLU A 119 -19.50 -7.79 9.00
CA GLU A 119 -19.23 -7.21 10.31
C GLU A 119 -18.26 -6.04 10.22
N ARG A 120 -18.18 -5.27 11.30
CA ARG A 120 -17.28 -4.12 11.40
C ARG A 120 -16.13 -4.47 12.34
N ASP A 121 -14.91 -4.20 11.91
CA ASP A 121 -13.69 -4.38 12.69
C ASP A 121 -13.02 -3.00 12.86
N GLY A 122 -13.37 -2.30 13.93
CA GLY A 122 -12.98 -0.90 14.14
C GLY A 122 -13.46 0.01 12.99
N ASP A 123 -12.49 0.55 12.24
CA ASP A 123 -12.74 1.41 11.08
C ASP A 123 -12.88 0.64 9.76
N LEU A 124 -12.66 -0.68 9.79
CA LEU A 124 -12.73 -1.57 8.63
C LEU A 124 -14.06 -2.30 8.54
N PHE A 125 -14.38 -2.68 7.31
CA PHE A 125 -15.60 -3.36 6.92
C PHE A 125 -15.22 -4.74 6.41
N LEU A 126 -15.74 -5.78 7.04
CA LEU A 126 -15.59 -7.15 6.59
C LEU A 126 -16.64 -7.47 5.53
N LEU A 127 -16.19 -7.79 4.32
CA LEU A 127 -17.08 -8.15 3.21
C LEU A 127 -16.88 -9.61 2.81
N ASP A 128 -17.99 -10.30 2.60
CA ASP A 128 -18.03 -11.65 2.04
C ASP A 128 -18.60 -11.61 0.61
N LEU A 129 -18.01 -12.39 -0.31
CA LEU A 129 -18.60 -12.62 -1.63
C LEU A 129 -19.95 -13.34 -1.49
N ALA A 130 -20.97 -12.86 -2.20
CA ALA A 130 -22.32 -13.38 -2.11
C ALA A 130 -22.54 -14.69 -2.90
N ASP A 131 -21.70 -14.97 -3.89
CA ASP A 131 -21.80 -16.15 -4.76
C ASP A 131 -20.47 -16.92 -4.87
N ASP A 132 -20.56 -18.24 -4.78
CA ASP A 132 -19.42 -19.16 -4.84
C ASP A 132 -18.83 -19.31 -6.24
N GLN A 133 -19.60 -18.98 -7.30
CA GLN A 133 -19.16 -19.13 -8.68
C GLN A 133 -18.33 -17.95 -9.21
N SER A 134 -18.25 -16.84 -8.45
CA SER A 134 -17.58 -15.61 -8.88
C SER A 134 -16.03 -15.65 -8.79
N GLY A 135 -15.45 -16.74 -8.26
CA GLY A 135 -14.01 -16.87 -8.02
C GLY A 135 -13.57 -16.22 -6.70
N SER A 136 -12.30 -15.81 -6.63
CA SER A 136 -11.71 -15.19 -5.43
C SER A 136 -11.68 -13.66 -5.51
N TRP A 137 -11.66 -12.99 -4.36
CA TRP A 137 -11.42 -11.54 -4.28
C TRP A 137 -10.14 -11.12 -5.00
N LEU A 138 -9.09 -11.94 -4.94
CA LEU A 138 -7.81 -11.64 -5.60
C LEU A 138 -7.99 -11.52 -7.11
N GLU A 139 -8.64 -12.51 -7.74
CA GLU A 139 -8.88 -12.51 -9.19
C GLU A 139 -9.81 -11.38 -9.62
N LEU A 140 -10.83 -11.10 -8.80
CA LEU A 140 -11.79 -10.03 -9.06
C LEU A 140 -11.14 -8.65 -8.97
N LEU A 141 -10.30 -8.40 -7.96
CA LEU A 141 -9.54 -7.16 -7.82
C LEU A 141 -8.52 -7.00 -8.96
N GLN A 142 -7.86 -8.08 -9.38
CA GLN A 142 -6.98 -8.03 -10.55
C GLN A 142 -7.71 -7.67 -11.85
N ARG A 143 -8.95 -8.14 -12.01
CA ARG A 143 -9.73 -7.93 -13.25
C ARG A 143 -10.47 -6.59 -13.29
N HIS A 144 -10.96 -6.13 -12.16
CA HIS A 144 -11.90 -5.00 -12.07
C HIS A 144 -11.43 -3.87 -11.16
N GLY A 145 -10.40 -4.11 -10.35
CA GLY A 145 -9.89 -3.14 -9.41
C GLY A 145 -9.14 -1.99 -10.08
N HIS A 146 -9.09 -0.88 -9.37
CA HIS A 146 -8.36 0.32 -9.72
C HIS A 146 -7.20 0.53 -8.77
N MET A 147 -6.20 1.25 -9.24
CA MET A 147 -5.09 1.71 -8.41
C MET A 147 -5.64 2.58 -7.25
N PRO A 148 -5.23 2.34 -6.00
CA PRO A 148 -5.45 3.30 -4.93
C PRO A 148 -4.68 4.57 -5.28
N LEU A 149 -5.41 5.68 -5.45
CA LEU A 149 -4.84 7.02 -5.68
C LEU A 149 -4.69 7.75 -4.35
#